data_AF-A0A3A4UZF3-F1
#
_entry.id   AF-A0A3A4UZF3-F1
#
_cell.length_a   1.000
_cell.length_b   1.000
_cell.length_c   1.000
_cell.angle_alpha   90.00
_cell.angle_beta   90.00
_cell.angle_gamma   90.00
#
_symmetry.space_group_name_H-M   'P 1'
#
loop_
_entity.id
_entity.type
_entity.pdbx_description
1 polymer ?
#
loop_
_entity_poly.entity_id
_entity_poly.type
_entity_poly.pdbx_seq_one_letter_code
_entity_poly.pdbx_strand_id
1 'polypeptide(L)'
;MKLAVVRVRGDVRLGHKVRATLEMLNLRKKNHCVVVEDTPIIRGMLQAVISYVTFGPVSDETVAALKKKGEKVFRLNPPRKGYGRKGVKIAFKSGGALGNRGEKMNDLVMRMM
;
A
#
# COMPACT_ATOMS: atom_id res chain seq x y z
N MET A 1 11.34 12.09 1.13
CA MET A 1 10.21 11.61 1.98
C MET A 1 9.97 10.13 1.69
N LYS A 2 9.59 9.34 2.70
CA LYS A 2 9.28 7.91 2.53
C LYS A 2 7.77 7.71 2.43
N LEU A 3 7.35 6.83 1.52
CA LEU A 3 5.97 6.41 1.35
C LEU A 3 5.85 4.94 1.76
N ALA A 4 4.84 4.61 2.53
CA ALA A 4 4.40 3.22 2.68
C ALA A 4 3.39 2.91 1.58
N VAL A 5 3.51 1.73 0.97
CA VAL A 5 2.60 1.24 -0.08
C VAL A 5 2.10 -0.13 0.31
N VAL A 6 0.79 -0.30 0.41
CA VAL A 6 0.14 -1.57 0.78
C VAL A 6 -0.75 -2.05 -0.35
N ARG A 7 -0.62 -3.33 -0.71
CA ARG A 7 -1.52 -3.97 -1.68
C ARG A 7 -2.83 -4.39 -1.02
N VAL A 8 -3.93 -3.77 -1.44
CA VAL A 8 -5.27 -4.01 -0.86
C VAL A 8 -6.03 -5.09 -1.63
N ARG A 9 -5.89 -5.14 -2.96
CA ARG A 9 -6.66 -6.06 -3.83
C ARG A 9 -5.81 -7.22 -4.39
N GLY A 10 -6.51 -8.30 -4.74
CA GLY A 10 -5.92 -9.50 -5.36
C GLY A 10 -5.53 -9.30 -6.83
N ASP A 11 -5.17 -10.38 -7.51
CA ASP A 11 -4.64 -10.41 -8.89
C ASP A 11 -5.63 -10.95 -9.94
N VAL A 12 -6.85 -11.30 -9.53
CA VAL A 12 -7.89 -11.83 -10.43
C VAL A 12 -8.19 -10.82 -11.55
N ARG A 13 -8.07 -11.28 -12.81
CA ARG A 13 -8.28 -10.49 -14.04
C ARG A 13 -7.45 -9.19 -14.13
N LEU A 14 -6.26 -9.21 -13.55
CA LEU A 14 -5.36 -8.07 -13.55
C LEU A 14 -4.59 -7.99 -14.89
N GLY A 15 -4.68 -6.85 -15.58
CA GLY A 15 -4.02 -6.65 -16.87
C GLY A 15 -2.49 -6.73 -16.76
N HIS A 16 -1.83 -7.21 -17.83
CA HIS A 16 -0.39 -7.49 -17.85
C HIS A 16 0.48 -6.31 -17.36
N LYS A 17 0.17 -5.09 -17.81
CA LYS A 17 0.90 -3.87 -17.39
C LYS A 17 0.84 -3.64 -15.88
N VAL A 18 -0.35 -3.73 -15.29
CA VAL A 18 -0.56 -3.54 -13.85
C VAL A 18 0.17 -4.64 -13.06
N ARG A 19 0.17 -5.88 -13.57
CA ARG A 19 0.81 -7.02 -12.90
C ARG A 19 2.31 -6.80 -12.82
N ALA A 20 2.91 -6.44 -13.96
CA ALA A 20 4.33 -6.12 -14.04
C ALA A 20 4.71 -4.98 -13.08
N THR A 21 3.93 -3.89 -13.03
CA THR A 21 4.22 -2.78 -12.10
C THR A 21 4.14 -3.21 -10.64
N LEU A 22 3.14 -4.02 -10.25
CA LEU A 22 3.04 -4.54 -8.89
C LEU A 22 4.20 -5.47 -8.53
N GLU A 23 4.68 -6.27 -9.48
CA GLU A 23 5.84 -7.15 -9.30
C GLU A 23 7.14 -6.37 -9.17
N MET A 24 7.33 -5.32 -9.98
CA MET A 24 8.47 -4.38 -9.88
C MET A 24 8.53 -3.69 -8.51
N LEU A 25 7.37 -3.35 -7.95
CA LEU A 25 7.25 -2.79 -6.59
C LEU A 25 7.32 -3.85 -5.47
N ASN A 26 7.55 -5.12 -5.79
CA ASN A 26 7.54 -6.27 -4.85
C ASN A 26 6.20 -6.52 -4.13
N LEU A 27 5.10 -5.99 -4.63
CA LEU A 27 3.75 -6.14 -4.08
C LEU A 27 3.02 -7.37 -4.64
N ARG A 28 3.57 -8.56 -4.40
CA ARG A 28 3.06 -9.81 -5.02
C ARG A 28 1.75 -10.36 -4.46
N LYS A 29 1.50 -10.22 -3.15
CA LYS A 29 0.26 -10.71 -2.50
C LYS A 29 -0.48 -9.58 -1.78
N LYS A 30 -1.73 -9.84 -1.40
CA LYS A 30 -2.51 -8.93 -0.54
C LYS A 30 -1.76 -8.71 0.79
N ASN A 31 -1.90 -7.51 1.34
CA ASN A 31 -1.30 -7.08 2.61
C ASN A 31 0.23 -7.06 2.63
N HIS A 32 0.87 -7.24 1.46
CA HIS A 32 2.27 -6.87 1.32
C HIS A 32 2.37 -5.35 1.41
N CYS A 33 3.29 -4.91 2.26
CA CYS A 33 3.66 -3.52 2.45
C CYS A 33 5.12 -3.32 2.05
N VAL A 34 5.41 -2.26 1.31
CA VAL A 34 6.76 -1.85 0.92
C VAL A 34 6.93 -0.38 1.24
N VAL A 35 8.07 -0.02 1.84
CA VAL A 35 8.45 1.37 2.06
C VAL A 35 9.34 1.79 0.89
N VAL A 36 8.93 2.84 0.19
CA VAL A 36 9.60 3.35 -1.01
C VAL A 36 9.92 4.84 -0.84
N GLU A 37 10.90 5.33 -1.58
CA GLU A 37 11.19 6.76 -1.63
C GLU A 37 10.26 7.48 -2.60
N ASP A 38 9.85 8.70 -2.25
CA ASP A 38 9.02 9.53 -3.14
C ASP A 38 9.86 10.11 -4.28
N THR A 39 9.96 9.36 -5.38
CA THR A 39 10.57 9.79 -6.64
C THR A 39 9.48 9.96 -7.72
N PRO A 40 9.69 10.84 -8.72
CA PRO A 40 8.73 11.00 -9.82
C PRO A 40 8.42 9.69 -10.56
N ILE A 41 9.42 8.80 -10.69
CA ILE A 41 9.29 7.48 -11.32
C ILE A 41 8.35 6.59 -10.51
N ILE A 42 8.58 6.47 -9.19
CA ILE A 42 7.73 5.67 -8.30
C ILE A 42 6.32 6.25 -8.25
N ARG A 43 6.18 7.57 -8.23
CA ARG A 43 4.87 8.24 -8.27
C ARG A 43 4.09 7.87 -9.54
N GLY A 44 4.75 7.82 -10.70
CA GLY A 44 4.17 7.34 -11.94
C GLY A 44 3.71 5.87 -11.85
N MET A 45 4.54 5.01 -11.26
CA MET A 45 4.18 3.60 -11.02
C MET A 45 2.96 3.48 -10.09
N LEU A 46 2.93 4.24 -8.99
CA LEU A 46 1.82 4.25 -8.03
C LEU A 46 0.51 4.71 -8.68
N GLN A 47 0.58 5.70 -9.57
CA GLN A 47 -0.59 6.17 -10.30
C GLN A 47 -1.14 5.09 -11.24
N ALA A 48 -0.26 4.31 -11.89
CA ALA A 48 -0.68 3.20 -12.75
C ALA A 48 -1.37 2.06 -11.98
N VAL A 49 -1.01 1.84 -10.71
CA VAL A 49 -1.58 0.76 -9.86
C VAL A 49 -2.58 1.26 -8.80
N ILE A 50 -3.01 2.52 -8.89
CA ILE A 50 -3.84 3.20 -7.87
C ILE A 50 -5.11 2.43 -7.50
N SER A 51 -5.69 1.70 -8.46
CA SER A 51 -6.91 0.91 -8.27
C SER A 51 -6.72 -0.40 -7.46
N TYR A 52 -5.48 -0.70 -7.04
CA TYR A 52 -5.11 -1.93 -6.31
C TYR A 52 -4.36 -1.68 -5.00
N VAL A 53 -3.71 -0.53 -4.87
CA VAL A 53 -2.87 -0.19 -3.73
C VAL A 53 -3.42 0.99 -2.95
N THR A 54 -2.97 1.11 -1.70
CA THR A 54 -3.08 2.34 -0.93
C THR A 54 -1.68 2.79 -0.53
N PHE A 55 -1.45 4.09 -0.55
CA PHE A 55 -0.14 4.64 -0.24
C PHE A 55 -0.26 5.96 0.52
N GLY A 56 0.80 6.34 1.24
CA GLY A 56 0.89 7.63 1.90
C GLY A 56 2.22 7.80 2.64
N PRO A 57 2.53 9.02 3.09
CA PRO A 57 3.70 9.30 3.91
C PRO A 57 3.66 8.47 5.20
N VAL A 58 4.84 7.99 5.60
CA VAL A 58 5.01 7.17 6.81
C VAL A 58 6.00 7.84 7.75
N SER A 59 5.73 7.82 9.06
CA SER A 59 6.65 8.35 10.07
C SER A 59 7.85 7.40 10.25
N ASP A 60 9.02 7.96 10.59
CA ASP A 60 10.22 7.12 10.82
C ASP A 60 10.02 6.13 11.98
N GLU A 61 9.19 6.48 12.97
CA GLU A 61 8.75 5.58 14.06
C GLU A 61 8.03 4.34 13.51
N THR A 62 7.06 4.55 12.60
CA THR A 62 6.30 3.45 11.99
C THR A 62 7.21 2.59 11.11
N VAL A 63 8.17 3.20 10.41
CA VAL A 63 9.18 2.48 9.62
C VAL A 63 10.07 1.63 10.53
N ALA A 64 10.46 2.14 11.70
CA ALA A 64 11.24 1.38 12.67
C ALA A 64 10.43 0.18 13.21
N ALA A 65 9.14 0.37 13.50
CA ALA A 65 8.24 -0.70 13.96
C ALA A 65 8.02 -1.79 12.90
N LEU A 66 8.05 -1.43 11.61
CA LEU A 66 7.96 -2.38 10.49
C LEU A 66 9.25 -3.18 10.28
N LYS A 67 10.42 -2.57 10.53
CA LYS A 67 11.73 -3.18 10.28
C LYS A 67 12.04 -4.32 11.26
N LYS A 68 11.53 -5.53 10.97
CA LYS A 68 12.24 -6.75 11.32
C LYS A 68 13.46 -6.89 10.40
N LYS A 69 14.63 -7.18 10.98
CA LYS A 69 15.92 -7.26 10.26
C LYS A 69 15.82 -8.09 8.97
N GLY A 70 16.10 -7.48 7.81
CA GLY A 70 16.39 -8.17 6.55
C GLY A 70 15.25 -8.28 5.51
N GLU A 71 14.00 -7.94 5.84
CA GLU A 71 12.90 -8.08 4.88
C GLU A 71 12.70 -6.83 4.01
N LYS A 72 12.69 -7.01 2.68
CA LYS A 72 12.35 -5.96 1.69
C LYS A 72 10.83 -5.71 1.59
N VAL A 73 10.03 -6.66 2.06
CA VAL A 73 8.57 -6.64 1.97
C VAL A 73 8.00 -7.04 3.32
N PHE A 74 7.19 -6.17 3.92
CA PHE A 74 6.53 -6.44 5.19
C PHE A 74 5.21 -7.16 4.92
N ARG A 75 5.06 -8.35 5.50
CA ARG A 75 3.82 -9.13 5.41
C ARG A 75 2.93 -8.75 6.58
N LEU A 76 1.92 -7.92 6.31
CA LEU A 76 1.02 -7.43 7.35
C LEU A 76 -0.23 -8.29 7.49
N ASN A 77 -0.85 -8.23 8.67
CA ASN A 77 -2.17 -8.80 8.92
C ASN A 77 -3.25 -7.96 8.21
N PRO A 78 -4.44 -8.52 7.95
CA PRO A 78 -5.60 -7.71 7.58
C PRO A 78 -5.87 -6.62 8.63
N PRO A 79 -6.32 -5.42 8.24
CA PRO A 79 -6.53 -4.34 9.19
C PRO A 79 -7.65 -4.67 10.16
N ARG A 80 -7.40 -4.44 11.44
CA ARG A 80 -8.45 -4.40 12.46
C ARG A 80 -9.52 -3.38 12.03
N LYS A 81 -10.79 -3.78 12.14
CA LYS A 81 -11.98 -3.03 11.67
C LYS A 81 -12.09 -2.84 10.15
N GLY A 82 -11.28 -3.56 9.35
CA GLY A 82 -11.34 -3.53 7.89
C GLY A 82 -10.79 -2.25 7.25
N TYR A 83 -10.98 -2.11 5.94
CA TYR A 83 -10.38 -1.03 5.14
C TYR A 83 -11.20 0.27 5.09
N GLY A 84 -12.48 0.23 5.49
CA GLY A 84 -13.41 1.35 5.43
C GLY A 84 -14.82 0.90 5.01
N ARG A 85 -15.82 1.79 5.18
CA ARG A 85 -17.24 1.48 4.94
C ARG A 85 -17.56 1.14 3.48
N LYS A 86 -16.95 1.83 2.51
CA LYS A 86 -17.18 1.58 1.08
C LYS A 86 -16.28 0.50 0.47
N GLY A 87 -15.52 -0.22 1.30
CA GLY A 87 -14.75 -1.39 0.90
C GLY A 87 -13.53 -1.12 0.03
N VAL A 88 -12.99 -2.19 -0.56
CA VAL A 88 -11.67 -2.22 -1.20
C VAL A 88 -11.64 -1.79 -2.67
N LYS A 89 -12.80 -1.47 -3.26
CA LYS A 89 -12.93 -1.11 -4.68
C LYS A 89 -13.09 0.39 -4.93
N ILE A 90 -13.23 1.19 -3.87
CA ILE A 90 -13.51 2.62 -3.93
C ILE A 90 -12.27 3.41 -3.49
N ALA A 91 -12.08 4.60 -4.06
CA ALA A 91 -10.99 5.51 -3.69
C ALA A 91 -11.15 6.01 -2.24
N PHE A 92 -10.02 6.28 -1.58
CA PHE A 92 -9.99 6.75 -0.19
C PHE A 92 -10.76 8.06 0.00
N LYS A 93 -10.62 9.02 -0.93
CA LYS A 93 -11.36 10.30 -0.90
C LYS A 93 -12.87 10.13 -0.85
N SER A 94 -13.39 9.08 -1.48
CA SER A 94 -14.82 8.78 -1.50
C SER A 94 -15.27 7.88 -0.34
N GLY A 95 -14.37 7.53 0.60
CA GLY A 95 -14.65 6.66 1.75
C GLY A 95 -14.29 5.18 1.56
N GLY A 96 -13.51 4.87 0.52
CA GLY A 96 -12.99 3.52 0.25
C GLY A 96 -11.56 3.31 0.76
N ALA A 97 -10.84 2.38 0.14
CA ALA A 97 -9.51 1.93 0.57
C ALA A 97 -8.35 2.32 -0.36
N LEU A 98 -8.64 2.74 -1.61
CA LEU A 98 -7.64 2.80 -2.68
C LEU A 98 -7.00 4.19 -2.84
N GLY A 99 -5.75 4.18 -3.32
CA GLY A 99 -4.98 5.37 -3.64
C GLY A 99 -4.36 6.09 -2.44
N ASN A 100 -4.12 7.39 -2.60
CA ASN A 100 -3.43 8.20 -1.61
C ASN A 100 -4.28 8.39 -0.34
N ARG A 101 -3.74 7.95 0.80
CA ARG A 101 -4.35 8.03 2.14
C ARG A 101 -3.80 9.21 2.97
N GLY A 102 -2.76 9.89 2.48
CA GLY A 102 -2.09 10.97 3.20
C GLY A 102 -1.56 10.50 4.55
N GLU A 103 -1.66 11.38 5.56
CA GLU A 103 -1.18 11.13 6.93
C GLU A 103 -1.91 9.97 7.63
N LYS A 104 -3.10 9.59 7.16
CA LYS A 104 -3.88 8.45 7.68
C LYS A 104 -3.30 7.09 7.26
N MET A 105 -2.15 7.07 6.59
CA MET A 105 -1.44 5.83 6.26
C MET A 105 -0.88 5.15 7.52
N ASN A 106 -0.35 5.93 8.48
CA ASN A 106 0.18 5.38 9.72
C ASN A 106 -0.90 4.63 10.52
N ASP A 107 -2.11 5.19 10.64
CA ASP A 107 -3.26 4.50 11.26
C ASP A 107 -3.54 3.13 10.62
N LEU A 108 -3.54 3.06 9.28
CA LEU A 108 -3.79 1.81 8.59
C LEU A 108 -2.72 0.77 8.91
N VAL A 109 -1.44 1.16 8.82
CA VAL A 109 -0.32 0.27 9.10
C VAL A 109 -0.41 -0.26 10.52
N MET A 110 -0.66 0.61 11.51
CA MET A 110 -0.80 0.21 12.92
C MET A 110 -1.98 -0.74 13.15
N ARG A 111 -3.08 -0.60 12.41
CA ARG A 111 -4.21 -1.56 12.47
C ARG A 111 -3.92 -2.89 11.78
N MET A 112 -2.92 -2.93 10.88
CA MET A 112 -2.50 -4.13 10.15
C MET A 112 -1.32 -4.86 10.81
N MET A 113 -0.72 -4.28 11.86
CA MET A 113 0.22 -4.98 12.74
C MET A 113 -0.56 -5.88 13.70
#